data_AF-A0A553EM12-F1
#
_entry.id   AF-A0A553EM12-F1
#
_cell.length_a   1.000
_cell.length_b   1.000
_cell.length_c   1.000
_cell.angle_alpha   90.00
_cell.angle_beta   90.00
_cell.angle_gamma   90.00
#
_symmetry.space_group_name_H-M   'P 1'
#
loop_
_entity.id
_entity.type
_entity.pdbx_description
1 polymer ?
#
loop_
_entity_poly.entity_id
_entity_poly.type
_entity_poly.pdbx_seq_one_letter_code
_entity_poly.pdbx_strand_id
1 'polypeptide(L)'
;MSKTHVEQVQKALMLVAGLRKNVELVKNRGINNEQIRELEQMANELGIMDKELDNLRLEVSQKTKKANQKLMEMKGKMIDLKKIVKHYFDSSRWKDFGVQDKR
;
A
#
# COMPACT_ATOMS: atom_id res chain seq x y z
N MET A 1 5.14 -5.99 -6.37
CA MET A 1 6.50 -5.44 -6.53
C MET A 1 6.51 -4.56 -7.75
N SER A 2 7.18 -3.41 -7.68
CA SER A 2 7.42 -2.62 -8.90
C SER A 2 8.37 -3.40 -9.81
N LYS A 3 7.98 -3.69 -11.08
CA LYS A 3 8.83 -4.41 -12.04
C LYS A 3 10.23 -3.79 -12.11
N THR A 4 10.29 -2.46 -12.03
CA THR A 4 11.52 -1.70 -12.01
C THR A 4 12.41 -2.02 -10.79
N HIS A 5 11.86 -2.11 -9.59
CA HIS A 5 12.66 -2.39 -8.39
C HIS A 5 13.25 -3.80 -8.44
N VAL A 6 12.45 -4.80 -8.84
CA VAL A 6 12.92 -6.19 -8.97
C VAL A 6 14.06 -6.30 -9.97
N GLU A 7 13.91 -5.68 -11.14
CA GLU A 7 14.94 -5.70 -12.18
C GLU A 7 16.23 -5.01 -11.72
N GLN A 8 16.14 -3.89 -10.99
CA GLN A 8 17.32 -3.17 -10.51
C GLN A 8 18.03 -3.93 -9.37
N VAL A 9 17.27 -4.53 -8.44
CA VAL A 9 17.85 -5.41 -7.41
C VAL A 9 18.57 -6.60 -8.04
N GLN A 10 17.96 -7.26 -9.03
CA GLN A 10 18.59 -8.37 -9.75
C GLN A 10 19.86 -7.93 -10.48
N LYS A 11 19.84 -6.80 -11.19
CA LYS A 11 21.02 -6.25 -11.87
C LYS A 11 22.14 -5.93 -10.88
N ALA A 12 21.82 -5.31 -9.74
CA ALA A 12 22.79 -4.99 -8.71
C ALA A 12 23.43 -6.25 -8.11
N LEU A 13 22.63 -7.27 -7.80
CA LEU A 13 23.15 -8.55 -7.27
C LEU A 13 23.99 -9.31 -8.30
N MET A 14 23.60 -9.31 -9.58
CA MET A 14 24.41 -9.88 -10.65
C MET A 14 25.76 -9.17 -10.79
N LEU A 15 25.77 -7.84 -10.70
CA LEU A 15 27.00 -7.05 -10.73
C LEU A 15 27.89 -7.38 -9.53
N VAL A 16 27.34 -7.40 -8.32
CA VAL A 16 28.06 -7.80 -7.09
C VAL A 16 28.68 -9.18 -7.25
N ALA A 17 27.94 -10.17 -7.76
CA ALA A 17 28.44 -11.53 -7.98
C ALA A 17 29.61 -11.55 -8.99
N GLY A 18 29.49 -10.79 -10.08
CA GLY A 18 30.55 -10.65 -11.08
C GLY A 18 31.81 -9.97 -10.53
N LEU A 19 31.64 -8.92 -9.72
CA LEU A 19 32.74 -8.21 -9.07
C LEU A 19 33.44 -9.09 -8.02
N ARG A 20 32.68 -9.83 -7.20
CA ARG A 20 33.25 -10.78 -6.22
C ARG A 20 34.06 -11.89 -6.87
N LYS A 21 33.57 -12.45 -7.98
CA LYS A 21 34.27 -13.51 -8.73
C LYS A 21 35.60 -13.04 -9.31
N ASN A 22 35.71 -11.76 -9.65
CA ASN A 22 36.89 -11.17 -10.31
C ASN A 22 37.63 -10.17 -9.42
N VAL A 23 37.55 -10.33 -8.09
CA VAL A 23 37.98 -9.32 -7.11
C VAL A 23 39.41 -8.82 -7.34
N GLU A 24 40.34 -9.70 -7.72
CA GLU A 24 41.74 -9.31 -7.97
C GLU A 24 41.90 -8.38 -9.18
N LEU A 25 41.10 -8.58 -10.23
CA LEU A 25 41.12 -7.74 -11.43
C LEU A 25 40.53 -6.36 -11.16
N VAL A 26 39.46 -6.28 -10.35
CA VAL A 26 38.78 -5.01 -10.05
C VAL A 26 39.42 -4.24 -8.90
N LYS A 27 40.08 -4.92 -7.96
CA LYS A 27 40.89 -4.28 -6.91
C LYS A 27 42.04 -3.47 -7.50
N ASN A 28 42.68 -3.99 -8.55
CA ASN A 28 43.73 -3.28 -9.31
C ASN A 28 43.19 -2.08 -10.13
N ARG A 29 41.88 -1.89 -10.18
CA ARG A 29 41.20 -0.78 -10.88
C ARG A 29 40.51 0.19 -9.91
N GLY A 30 40.75 0.06 -8.61
CA GLY A 30 40.23 0.98 -7.59
C GLY A 30 38.83 0.66 -7.08
N ILE A 31 38.28 -0.53 -7.37
CA ILE A 31 37.03 -1.00 -6.76
C ILE A 31 37.37 -1.72 -5.45
N ASN A 32 36.86 -1.20 -4.34
CA ASN A 32 37.10 -1.78 -3.02
C ASN A 32 36.01 -2.78 -2.63
N ASN A 33 36.37 -3.74 -1.78
CA ASN A 33 35.43 -4.73 -1.26
C ASN A 33 34.30 -4.09 -0.44
N GLU A 34 34.58 -2.99 0.26
CA GLU A 34 33.56 -2.20 0.95
C GLU A 34 32.46 -1.73 -0.01
N GLN A 35 32.81 -1.20 -1.19
CA GLN A 35 31.84 -0.72 -2.17
C GLN A 35 30.96 -1.85 -2.72
N ILE A 36 31.55 -3.02 -2.95
CA ILE A 36 30.81 -4.22 -3.39
C ILE A 36 29.83 -4.65 -2.30
N ARG A 37 30.24 -4.60 -1.03
CA ARG A 37 29.41 -4.97 0.11
C ARG A 37 28.29 -3.97 0.34
N GLU A 38 28.57 -2.67 0.24
CA GLU A 38 27.57 -1.60 0.33
C GLU A 38 26.50 -1.76 -0.76
N LEU A 39 26.90 -2.03 -2.01
CA LEU A 39 25.96 -2.26 -3.10
C LEU A 39 25.07 -3.48 -2.87
N GLU A 40 25.63 -4.58 -2.36
CA GLU A 40 24.85 -5.76 -2.00
C GLU A 40 23.85 -5.46 -0.88
N GLN A 41 24.28 -4.72 0.14
CA GLN A 41 23.42 -4.34 1.25
C GLN A 41 22.27 -3.44 0.78
N MET A 42 22.55 -2.41 -0.01
CA MET A 42 21.51 -1.54 -0.59
C MET A 42 20.50 -2.32 -1.44
N ALA A 43 20.97 -3.28 -2.25
CA ALA A 43 20.08 -4.10 -3.07
C ALA A 43 19.15 -4.99 -2.22
N ASN A 44 19.66 -5.56 -1.13
CA ASN A 44 18.87 -6.37 -0.21
C ASN A 44 17.87 -5.53 0.58
N GLU A 45 18.29 -4.37 1.09
CA GLU A 45 17.42 -3.44 1.81
C GLU A 45 16.26 -2.96 0.91
N LEU A 46 16.55 -2.60 -0.33
CA LEU A 46 15.52 -2.23 -1.30
C LEU A 46 14.52 -3.38 -1.56
N GLY A 47 15.02 -4.62 -1.65
CA GLY A 47 14.17 -5.80 -1.81
C GLY A 47 13.24 -6.04 -0.61
N ILE A 48 13.72 -5.80 0.61
CA ILE A 48 12.90 -5.89 1.83
C ILE A 48 11.84 -4.80 1.84
N MET A 49 12.23 -3.54 1.59
CA MET A 49 11.31 -2.40 1.58
C MET A 49 10.19 -2.57 0.54
N ASP A 50 10.47 -3.07 -0.66
CA ASP A 50 9.44 -3.26 -1.70
C ASP A 50 8.44 -4.36 -1.30
N LYS A 51 8.91 -5.43 -0.65
CA LYS A 51 8.05 -6.50 -0.13
C LYS A 51 7.14 -6.00 0.99
N GLU A 52 7.65 -5.17 1.88
CA GLU A 52 6.84 -4.53 2.93
C GLU A 52 5.79 -3.60 2.32
N LEU A 53 6.15 -2.81 1.30
CA LEU A 53 5.20 -1.96 0.57
C LEU A 53 4.07 -2.77 -0.08
N ASP A 54 4.37 -3.92 -0.67
CA ASP A 54 3.34 -4.80 -1.24
C ASP A 54 2.38 -5.32 -0.16
N ASN A 55 2.91 -5.76 0.98
CA ASN A 55 2.08 -6.22 2.10
C ASN A 55 1.18 -5.10 2.63
N LEU A 56 1.71 -3.90 2.80
CA LEU A 56 0.94 -2.72 3.22
C LEU A 56 -0.15 -2.36 2.22
N ARG A 57 0.15 -2.42 0.90
CA ARG A 57 -0.86 -2.19 -0.14
C ARG A 57 -2.00 -3.19 -0.08
N LEU A 58 -1.70 -4.47 0.15
CA LEU A 58 -2.72 -5.51 0.34
C LEU A 58 -3.57 -5.23 1.58
N GLU A 59 -2.94 -4.87 2.69
CA GLU A 59 -3.66 -4.55 3.93
C GLU A 59 -4.57 -3.33 3.77
N VAL A 60 -4.07 -2.26 3.16
CA VAL A 60 -4.85 -1.06 2.83
C VAL A 60 -6.04 -1.42 1.96
N SER A 61 -5.83 -2.17 0.87
CA SER A 61 -6.90 -2.61 -0.02
C SER A 61 -7.99 -3.39 0.72
N GLN A 62 -7.60 -4.33 1.57
CA GLN A 62 -8.54 -5.11 2.38
C GLN A 62 -9.33 -4.23 3.37
N LYS A 63 -8.65 -3.32 4.07
CA LYS A 63 -9.28 -2.39 5.01
C LYS A 63 -10.24 -1.43 4.29
N THR A 64 -9.85 -0.90 3.13
CA THR A 64 -10.70 -0.06 2.29
C THR A 64 -11.95 -0.81 1.85
N LYS A 65 -11.82 -2.07 1.40
CA LYS A 65 -12.98 -2.89 1.02
C LYS A 65 -13.94 -3.08 2.19
N LYS A 66 -13.45 -3.43 3.38
CA LYS A 66 -14.26 -3.59 4.60
C LYS A 66 -14.94 -2.29 5.01
N ALA A 67 -14.22 -1.17 4.98
CA ALA A 67 -14.76 0.16 5.32
C ALA A 67 -15.89 0.56 4.35
N ASN A 68 -15.69 0.35 3.05
CA ASN A 68 -16.70 0.65 2.04
C ASN A 68 -17.95 -0.23 2.17
N GLN A 69 -17.77 -1.52 2.46
CA GLN A 69 -18.90 -2.42 2.77
C GLN A 69 -19.68 -1.91 3.98
N LYS A 70 -18.99 -1.54 5.06
CA LYS A 70 -19.64 -1.03 6.27
C LYS A 70 -20.36 0.29 6.05
N LEU A 71 -19.78 1.17 5.23
CA LEU A 71 -20.40 2.42 4.82
C LEU A 71 -21.71 2.17 4.06
N MET A 72 -21.74 1.21 3.14
CA MET A 72 -22.95 0.85 2.40
C MET A 72 -24.03 0.28 3.33
N GLU A 73 -23.68 -0.64 4.23
CA GLU A 73 -24.62 -1.15 5.25
C GLU A 73 -25.20 -0.04 6.11
N MET A 74 -24.36 0.87 6.58
CA MET A 74 -24.77 2.01 7.40
C MET A 74 -25.72 2.93 6.61
N LYS A 75 -25.39 3.26 5.36
CA LYS A 75 -26.26 4.08 4.49
C LYS A 75 -27.61 3.40 4.26
N GLY A 76 -27.64 2.09 4.02
CA GLY A 76 -28.88 1.32 3.89
C GLY A 76 -29.75 1.45 5.15
N LYS A 77 -29.18 1.16 6.32
CA LYS A 77 -29.89 1.31 7.60
C LYS A 77 -30.38 2.74 7.84
N MET A 78 -29.57 3.74 7.52
CA MET A 78 -29.98 5.14 7.64
C MET A 78 -31.18 5.47 6.75
N ILE A 79 -31.22 4.95 5.52
CA ILE A 79 -32.36 5.14 4.60
C ILE A 79 -33.62 4.49 5.17
N ASP A 80 -33.52 3.26 5.67
CA ASP A 80 -34.68 2.55 6.21
C ASP A 80 -35.25 3.23 7.46
N LEU A 81 -34.38 3.66 8.37
CA LEU A 81 -34.79 4.43 9.54
C LEU A 81 -35.39 5.80 9.16
N LYS A 82 -34.80 6.49 8.18
CA LYS A 82 -35.38 7.73 7.63
C LYS A 82 -36.77 7.48 7.04
N LYS A 83 -36.99 6.38 6.30
CA LYS A 83 -38.30 6.04 5.73
C LYS A 83 -39.37 5.87 6.83
N ILE A 84 -39.02 5.22 7.93
CA ILE A 84 -39.92 5.06 9.08
C ILE A 84 -40.31 6.44 9.62
N VAL A 85 -39.33 7.31 9.89
CA VAL A 85 -39.62 8.68 10.37
C VAL A 85 -40.51 9.44 9.37
N LYS A 86 -40.20 9.36 8.08
CA LYS A 86 -40.97 10.02 7.01
C LYS A 86 -42.40 9.49 6.88
N HIS A 87 -42.64 8.24 7.25
CA HIS A 87 -43.96 7.61 7.18
C HIS A 87 -44.87 8.00 8.36
N TYR A 88 -44.30 8.09 9.57
CA TYR A 88 -45.08 8.30 10.79
C TYR A 88 -45.15 9.76 11.28
N PHE A 89 -44.32 10.65 10.75
CA PHE A 89 -44.26 12.05 11.20
C PHE A 89 -44.34 13.03 10.02
N ASP A 90 -44.97 14.18 10.26
CA ASP A 90 -45.03 15.28 9.29
C ASP A 90 -43.64 15.86 8.98
N SER A 91 -43.49 16.38 7.76
CA SER A 91 -42.22 16.92 7.27
C SER A 91 -41.68 18.10 8.09
N SER A 92 -42.53 18.80 8.84
CA SER A 92 -42.11 19.86 9.77
C SER A 92 -41.28 19.32 10.94
N ARG A 93 -41.53 18.07 11.37
CA ARG A 93 -40.88 17.42 12.51
C ARG A 93 -39.66 16.57 12.14
N TRP A 94 -39.41 16.35 10.85
CA TRP A 94 -38.27 15.54 10.39
C TRP A 94 -36.91 16.04 10.87
N LYS A 95 -36.77 17.37 11.01
CA LYS A 95 -35.55 17.99 11.53
C LYS A 95 -35.23 17.55 12.96
N ASP A 96 -36.25 17.28 13.78
CA ASP A 96 -36.09 16.83 15.16
C ASP A 96 -35.41 15.45 15.24
N PHE A 97 -35.54 14.65 14.18
CA PHE A 97 -34.92 13.34 14.03
C PHE A 97 -33.63 13.36 13.19
N GLY A 98 -33.08 14.55 12.90
CA GLY A 98 -31.88 14.70 12.06
C GLY A 98 -32.11 14.39 10.59
N VAL A 99 -33.36 14.28 10.13
CA VAL A 99 -33.70 14.06 8.73
C VAL A 99 -33.73 15.42 8.02
N GLN A 100 -32.61 15.79 7.42
CA GLN A 100 -32.41 17.08 6.75
C GLN A 100 -32.69 17.05 5.23
N ASP A 101 -33.00 15.88 4.67
CA ASP A 101 -33.26 15.75 3.23
C ASP A 101 -34.48 16.58 2.84
N LYS A 102 -34.27 17.54 1.94
CA LYS A 102 -35.38 18.12 1.15
C LYS A 102 -35.85 17.04 0.18
N ARG A 103 -37.18 16.96 0.04
CA ARG A 103 -37.93 15.95 -0.70
C ARG A 103 -37.29 15.59 -2.05
#